data_AF-A0A7V1BPU0-F1
#
_entry.id   AF-A0A7V1BPU0-F1
#
_cell.length_a   1.000
_cell.length_b   1.000
_cell.length_c   1.000
_cell.angle_alpha   90.00
_cell.angle_beta   90.00
_cell.angle_gamma   90.00
#
_symmetry.space_group_name_H-M   'P 1'
#
loop_
_entity.id
_entity.type
_entity.pdbx_description
1 polymer ?
#
loop_
_entity_poly.entity_id
_entity_poly.type
_entity_poly.pdbx_seq_one_letter_code
_entity_poly.pdbx_strand_id
1 'polypeptide(L)'
;MSYQVVEIRLNGGREKVLVQDRVPLYYPNLLVTHKFRNRSPNTQDKLLRHIALFHEFLDSLFIDLISRLEQRPKAAYLTDSEISRFMVDAHLSKITLDKKHAGVSLIEKAYEFVGSAHAEQRCETVRDYLDFLYERLGDEVTREDAARDLKKRFNRKIKSARPAWKRTRNDEIKGLTKEQRESLLEVARVLPRYCGHF
;
A
#
# COMPACT_ATOMS: atom_id res chain seq x y z
N MET A 1 -11.42 2.48 -11.78
CA MET A 1 -10.88 3.86 -11.91
C MET A 1 -9.37 3.79 -11.75
N SER A 2 -8.59 4.73 -12.31
CA SER A 2 -7.12 4.65 -12.21
C SER A 2 -6.60 5.52 -11.06
N TYR A 3 -6.04 4.87 -10.04
CA TYR A 3 -5.35 5.56 -8.95
C TYR A 3 -3.86 5.70 -9.25
N GLN A 4 -3.34 6.92 -9.11
CA GLN A 4 -1.95 7.22 -9.43
C GLN A 4 -1.35 8.16 -8.40
N VAL A 5 -0.08 7.94 -8.05
CA VAL A 5 0.69 8.89 -7.25
C VAL A 5 1.49 9.76 -8.21
N VAL A 6 1.21 11.06 -8.21
CA VAL A 6 1.88 12.06 -9.03
C VAL A 6 2.72 12.99 -8.16
N GLU A 7 3.80 13.52 -8.74
CA GLU A 7 4.59 14.59 -8.10
C GLU A 7 4.10 15.93 -8.62
N ILE A 8 3.74 16.83 -7.70
CA ILE A 8 3.34 18.20 -8.03
C ILE A 8 4.28 19.19 -7.35
N ARG A 9 4.37 20.40 -7.93
CA ARG A 9 5.09 21.51 -7.31
C ARG A 9 4.11 22.37 -6.52
N LEU A 10 4.32 22.45 -5.21
CA LEU A 10 3.55 23.32 -4.31
C LEU A 10 4.53 24.19 -3.52
N ASN A 11 4.33 25.50 -3.55
CA ASN A 11 5.15 26.48 -2.80
C ASN A 11 6.66 26.29 -2.98
N GLY A 12 7.10 25.93 -4.18
CA GLY A 12 8.53 25.67 -4.50
C GLY A 12 9.05 24.29 -4.09
N GLY A 13 8.27 23.49 -3.34
CA GLY A 13 8.57 22.11 -2.96
C GLY A 13 7.96 21.08 -3.92
N ARG A 14 8.54 19.87 -3.93
CA ARG A 14 7.99 18.70 -4.64
C ARG A 14 7.19 17.86 -3.66
N GLU A 15 5.91 17.70 -3.92
CA GLU A 15 4.97 16.96 -3.06
C GLU A 15 4.39 15.77 -3.81
N LYS A 16 4.16 14.65 -3.11
CA LYS A 16 3.52 13.46 -3.66
C LYS A 16 2.02 13.51 -3.37
N VAL A 17 1.20 13.29 -4.40
CA VAL A 17 -0.26 13.38 -4.31
C VAL A 17 -0.90 12.17 -4.95
N LEU A 18 -1.84 11.56 -4.24
CA LEU A 18 -2.69 10.50 -4.79
C LEU A 18 -3.87 11.13 -5.52
N VAL A 19 -4.02 10.77 -6.80
CA VAL A 19 -5.10 11.20 -7.67
C VAL A 19 -5.91 10.01 -8.16
N GLN A 20 -7.21 10.25 -8.39
CA GLN A 20 -8.13 9.37 -9.10
C GLN A 20 -8.59 10.13 -10.34
N ASP A 21 -8.35 9.59 -11.53
CA ASP A 21 -8.73 10.22 -12.80
C ASP A 21 -8.28 11.71 -12.90
N ARG A 22 -7.05 11.98 -12.43
CA ARG A 22 -6.39 13.30 -12.34
C ARG A 22 -6.94 14.25 -11.26
N VAL A 23 -7.92 13.82 -10.46
CA VAL A 23 -8.45 14.59 -9.33
C VAL A 23 -7.78 14.13 -8.02
N PRO A 24 -7.16 15.03 -7.24
CA PRO A 24 -6.59 14.66 -5.93
C PRO A 24 -7.65 14.13 -4.97
N LEU A 25 -7.36 12.98 -4.35
CA LEU A 25 -8.21 12.45 -3.29
C LEU A 25 -8.02 13.24 -2.01
N TYR A 26 -9.11 13.74 -1.42
CA TYR A 26 -9.02 14.62 -0.25
C TYR A 26 -8.34 13.94 0.96
N TYR A 27 -8.92 12.85 1.49
CA TYR A 27 -8.46 12.26 2.74
C TYR A 27 -7.05 11.61 2.71
N PRO A 28 -6.65 10.87 1.66
CA PRO A 28 -5.29 10.34 1.57
C PRO A 28 -4.23 11.45 1.59
N ASN A 29 -4.47 12.53 0.84
CA ASN A 29 -3.54 13.65 0.77
C ASN A 29 -3.56 14.47 2.07
N LEU A 30 -4.73 14.60 2.71
CA LEU A 30 -4.87 15.21 4.03
C LEU A 30 -4.10 14.42 5.10
N LEU A 31 -4.14 13.09 5.07
CA LEU A 31 -3.35 12.26 5.98
C LEU A 31 -1.86 12.54 5.82
N VAL A 32 -1.36 12.61 4.59
CA VAL A 32 0.06 12.88 4.32
C VAL A 32 0.45 14.25 4.85
N THR A 33 -0.33 15.29 4.57
CA THR A 33 -0.02 16.66 5.02
C THR A 33 -0.11 16.82 6.54
N HIS A 34 -1.02 16.10 7.22
CA HIS A 34 -1.16 16.18 8.68
C HIS A 34 -0.18 15.29 9.45
N LYS A 35 -0.02 14.02 9.07
CA LYS A 35 0.72 13.02 9.86
C LYS A 35 2.11 12.70 9.28
N PHE A 36 2.35 12.94 7.98
CA PHE A 36 3.56 12.47 7.29
C PHE A 36 4.33 13.54 6.49
N ARG A 37 4.04 14.83 6.70
CA ARG A 37 4.67 15.95 5.98
C ARG A 37 6.20 15.93 6.07
N ASN A 38 6.74 15.61 7.25
CA ASN A 38 8.18 15.61 7.49
C ASN A 38 8.87 14.30 7.07
N ARG A 39 8.14 13.34 6.47
CA ARG A 39 8.73 12.10 5.95
C ARG A 39 9.33 12.33 4.58
N SER A 40 10.28 11.47 4.20
CA SER A 40 10.90 11.53 2.87
C SER A 40 9.84 11.36 1.77
N PRO A 41 10.02 11.99 0.59
CA PRO A 41 9.10 11.84 -0.54
C PRO A 41 8.90 10.37 -0.96
N ASN A 42 9.93 9.54 -0.86
CA ASN A 42 9.83 8.10 -1.15
C ASN A 42 8.94 7.35 -0.16
N THR A 43 8.98 7.75 1.13
CA THR A 43 8.09 7.19 2.16
C THR A 43 6.65 7.61 1.91
N GLN A 44 6.42 8.88 1.56
CA GLN A 44 5.09 9.40 1.22
C GLN A 44 4.52 8.70 -0.03
N ASP A 45 5.32 8.55 -1.10
CA ASP A 45 4.94 7.83 -2.31
C ASP A 45 4.53 6.39 -2.00
N LYS A 46 5.33 5.68 -1.22
CA LYS A 46 5.01 4.30 -0.80
C LYS A 46 3.71 4.23 0.00
N LEU A 47 3.51 5.15 0.95
CA LEU A 47 2.29 5.22 1.75
C LEU A 47 1.06 5.46 0.86
N LEU A 48 1.14 6.42 -0.04
CA LEU A 48 0.05 6.73 -0.98
C LEU A 48 -0.25 5.58 -1.94
N ARG A 49 0.77 4.82 -2.38
CA ARG A 49 0.56 3.61 -3.20
C ARG A 49 -0.14 2.49 -2.43
N HIS A 50 0.13 2.33 -1.14
CA HIS A 50 -0.59 1.36 -0.32
C HIS A 50 -2.06 1.79 -0.12
N ILE A 51 -2.31 3.09 0.06
CA ILE A 51 -3.67 3.63 0.14
C ILE A 51 -4.39 3.49 -1.20
N ALA A 52 -3.72 3.72 -2.33
CA ALA A 52 -4.26 3.52 -3.68
C ALA A 52 -4.78 2.09 -3.86
N LEU A 53 -3.97 1.08 -3.48
CA LEU A 53 -4.38 -0.33 -3.52
C LEU A 53 -5.63 -0.60 -2.69
N PHE A 54 -5.75 0.04 -1.52
CA PHE A 54 -6.96 -0.08 -0.71
C PHE A 54 -8.18 0.56 -1.36
N HIS A 55 -8.03 1.69 -2.03
CA HIS A 55 -9.12 2.29 -2.80
C HIS A 55 -9.53 1.43 -4.00
N GLU A 56 -8.58 0.82 -4.72
CA GLU A 56 -8.87 -0.18 -5.76
C GLU A 56 -9.67 -1.37 -5.22
N PHE A 57 -9.32 -1.84 -4.02
CA PHE A 57 -10.07 -2.88 -3.32
C PHE A 57 -11.52 -2.43 -3.00
N LEU A 58 -11.71 -1.22 -2.49
CA LEU A 58 -13.04 -0.67 -2.19
C LEU A 58 -13.89 -0.55 -3.46
N ASP A 59 -13.31 -0.03 -4.54
CA ASP A 59 -13.95 0.07 -5.85
C ASP A 59 -14.39 -1.32 -6.35
N SER A 60 -13.53 -2.34 -6.20
CA SER A 60 -13.85 -3.72 -6.63
C SER A 60 -15.03 -4.35 -5.90
N LEU A 61 -15.33 -3.86 -4.68
CA LEU A 61 -16.46 -4.29 -3.87
C LEU A 61 -17.63 -3.31 -3.90
N PHE A 62 -17.55 -2.25 -4.73
CA PHE A 62 -18.52 -1.16 -4.78
C PHE A 62 -18.78 -0.52 -3.40
N ILE A 63 -17.72 -0.35 -2.61
CA ILE A 63 -17.79 0.24 -1.27
C ILE A 63 -17.45 1.73 -1.35
N ASP A 64 -18.44 2.58 -1.17
CA ASP A 64 -18.21 3.99 -0.84
C ASP A 64 -18.03 4.15 0.67
N LEU A 65 -16.77 4.07 1.12
CA LEU A 65 -16.44 4.14 2.54
C LEU A 65 -16.70 5.54 3.13
N ILE A 66 -16.50 6.61 2.38
CA ILE A 66 -16.69 7.98 2.89
C ILE A 66 -18.15 8.20 3.19
N SER A 67 -19.03 7.90 2.22
CA SER A 67 -20.48 8.00 2.42
C SER A 67 -20.95 7.12 3.57
N ARG A 68 -20.41 5.90 3.72
CA ARG A 68 -20.72 5.01 4.84
C ARG A 68 -20.34 5.59 6.20
N LEU A 69 -19.18 6.24 6.32
CA LEU A 69 -18.75 6.84 7.59
C LEU A 69 -19.54 8.12 7.93
N GLU A 70 -19.91 8.88 6.90
CA GLU A 70 -20.69 10.12 7.04
C GLU A 70 -22.18 9.87 7.29
N GLN A 71 -22.68 8.65 7.07
CA GLN A 71 -24.06 8.28 7.38
C GLN A 71 -24.41 8.63 8.84
N ARG A 72 -25.59 9.22 9.00
CA ARG A 72 -26.20 9.55 10.28
C ARG A 72 -27.57 8.86 10.37
N PRO A 73 -27.97 8.39 11.56
CA PRO A 73 -27.40 8.67 12.89
C PRO A 73 -26.20 7.80 13.28
N LYS A 74 -25.91 6.71 12.55
CA LYS A 74 -24.80 5.79 12.86
C LYS A 74 -23.90 5.63 11.64
N ALA A 75 -22.61 5.80 11.84
CA ALA A 75 -21.59 5.50 10.84
C ALA A 75 -21.50 3.99 10.57
N ALA A 76 -21.38 3.62 9.30
CA ALA A 76 -21.19 2.24 8.86
C ALA A 76 -19.69 1.93 8.67
N TYR A 77 -19.02 1.46 9.72
CA TYR A 77 -17.62 1.05 9.68
C TYR A 77 -17.41 -0.26 8.89
N LEU A 78 -16.17 -0.53 8.48
CA LEU A 78 -15.81 -1.79 7.83
C LEU A 78 -16.10 -3.01 8.73
N THR A 79 -16.73 -4.00 8.12
CA THR A 79 -17.02 -5.30 8.71
C THR A 79 -15.76 -6.16 8.83
N ASP A 80 -15.79 -7.19 9.69
CA ASP A 80 -14.65 -8.11 9.82
C ASP A 80 -14.39 -8.91 8.51
N SER A 81 -15.45 -9.18 7.72
CA SER A 81 -15.32 -9.87 6.44
C SER A 81 -14.64 -9.00 5.38
N GLU A 82 -14.98 -7.71 5.28
CA GLU A 82 -14.30 -6.76 4.39
C GLU A 82 -12.82 -6.62 4.76
N ILE A 83 -12.50 -6.48 6.05
CA ILE A 83 -11.11 -6.45 6.52
C ILE A 83 -10.40 -7.76 6.14
N SER A 84 -11.04 -8.92 6.33
CA SER A 84 -10.44 -10.22 6.00
C SER A 84 -10.15 -10.36 4.51
N ARG A 85 -11.05 -9.90 3.65
CA ARG A 85 -10.84 -9.89 2.20
C ARG A 85 -9.67 -8.98 1.82
N PHE A 86 -9.58 -7.79 2.42
CA PHE A 86 -8.44 -6.91 2.20
C PHE A 86 -7.12 -7.53 2.64
N MET A 87 -7.09 -8.25 3.77
CA MET A 87 -5.86 -8.93 4.24
C MET A 87 -5.31 -9.94 3.22
N VAL A 88 -6.20 -10.60 2.48
CA VAL A 88 -5.83 -11.50 1.37
C VAL A 88 -5.29 -10.69 0.19
N ASP A 89 -5.98 -9.61 -0.20
CA ASP A 89 -5.58 -8.79 -1.35
C ASP A 89 -4.27 -8.04 -1.11
N ALA A 90 -3.99 -7.63 0.12
CA ALA A 90 -2.73 -7.02 0.50
C ALA A 90 -1.52 -7.92 0.21
N HIS A 91 -1.71 -9.24 0.15
CA HIS A 91 -0.66 -10.22 -0.18
C HIS A 91 -0.41 -10.38 -1.67
N LEU A 92 -1.36 -10.00 -2.52
CA LEU A 92 -1.29 -10.25 -3.95
C LEU A 92 -0.37 -9.24 -4.64
N SER A 93 0.32 -9.68 -5.68
CA SER A 93 1.05 -8.79 -6.58
C SER A 93 0.06 -7.85 -7.28
N LYS A 94 0.54 -6.69 -7.74
CA LYS A 94 -0.32 -5.75 -8.47
C LYS A 94 -0.93 -6.39 -9.72
N ILE A 95 -0.15 -7.19 -10.44
CA ILE A 95 -0.59 -7.89 -11.65
C ILE A 95 -1.74 -8.85 -11.33
N THR A 96 -1.64 -9.59 -10.22
CA THR A 96 -2.70 -10.50 -9.78
C THR A 96 -3.95 -9.73 -9.35
N LEU A 97 -3.80 -8.60 -8.65
CA LEU A 97 -4.91 -7.75 -8.24
C LEU A 97 -5.65 -7.15 -9.44
N ASP A 98 -4.91 -6.60 -10.40
CA ASP A 98 -5.49 -6.02 -11.62
C ASP A 98 -6.34 -7.06 -12.37
N LYS A 99 -5.85 -8.30 -12.50
CA LYS A 99 -6.59 -9.41 -13.12
C LYS A 99 -7.82 -9.82 -12.29
N LYS A 100 -7.66 -9.93 -10.97
CA LYS A 100 -8.74 -10.30 -10.05
C LYS A 100 -9.87 -9.27 -10.07
N HIS A 101 -9.54 -7.99 -10.01
CA HIS A 101 -10.51 -6.89 -10.03
C HIS A 101 -11.12 -6.66 -11.41
N ALA A 102 -10.45 -7.09 -12.49
CA ALA A 102 -11.03 -7.18 -13.83
C ALA A 102 -11.99 -8.38 -14.01
N GLY A 103 -12.18 -9.22 -12.98
CA GLY A 103 -13.07 -10.38 -13.04
C GLY A 103 -12.46 -11.61 -13.74
N VAL A 104 -11.15 -11.62 -13.97
CA VAL A 104 -10.46 -12.76 -14.57
C VAL A 104 -10.34 -13.89 -13.55
N SER A 105 -10.90 -15.05 -13.87
CA SER A 105 -10.74 -16.24 -13.05
C SER A 105 -9.31 -16.77 -13.20
N LEU A 106 -8.52 -16.63 -12.13
CA LEU A 106 -7.16 -17.16 -12.07
C LEU A 106 -7.17 -18.52 -11.38
N ILE A 107 -6.43 -19.47 -11.96
CA ILE A 107 -6.09 -20.72 -11.28
C ILE A 107 -5.21 -20.36 -10.07
N GLU A 108 -5.38 -21.03 -8.94
CA GLU A 108 -4.64 -20.73 -7.69
C GLU A 108 -3.12 -20.65 -7.87
N LYS A 109 -2.55 -21.47 -8.75
CA LYS A 109 -1.11 -21.46 -9.06
C LYS A 109 -0.61 -20.22 -9.81
N ALA A 110 -1.52 -19.45 -10.42
CA ALA A 110 -1.20 -18.22 -11.14
C ALA A 110 -1.22 -16.98 -10.23
N TYR A 111 -1.57 -17.14 -8.95
CA TYR A 111 -1.51 -16.06 -7.98
C TYR A 111 -0.05 -15.76 -7.64
N GLU A 112 0.38 -14.56 -8.02
CA GLU A 112 1.65 -14.01 -7.57
C GLU A 112 1.44 -13.22 -6.29
N PHE A 113 2.36 -13.39 -5.35
CA PHE A 113 2.32 -12.76 -4.04
C PHE A 113 3.52 -11.82 -3.84
N VAL A 114 3.34 -10.77 -3.05
CA VAL A 114 4.46 -9.95 -2.59
C VAL A 114 5.10 -10.55 -1.35
N GLY A 115 6.34 -10.14 -1.05
CA GLY A 115 7.02 -10.57 0.16
C GLY A 115 6.26 -10.18 1.44
N SER A 116 6.35 -11.03 2.46
CA SER A 116 5.65 -10.88 3.75
C SER A 116 5.79 -9.50 4.38
N ALA A 117 7.00 -8.95 4.43
CA ALA A 117 7.26 -7.63 4.99
C ALA A 117 6.56 -6.51 4.20
N HIS A 118 6.46 -6.64 2.87
CA HIS A 118 5.77 -5.67 2.04
C HIS A 118 4.26 -5.71 2.28
N ALA A 119 3.68 -6.90 2.39
CA ALA A 119 2.27 -7.02 2.63
C ALA A 119 1.86 -6.61 4.05
N GLU A 120 2.72 -6.88 5.06
CA GLU A 120 2.55 -6.34 6.40
C GLU A 120 2.51 -4.80 6.38
N GLN A 121 3.45 -4.16 5.68
CA GLN A 121 3.48 -2.70 5.54
C GLN A 121 2.22 -2.15 4.83
N ARG A 122 1.67 -2.86 3.84
CA ARG A 122 0.38 -2.50 3.21
C ARG A 122 -0.73 -2.51 4.25
N CYS A 123 -0.85 -3.58 5.03
CA CYS A 123 -1.88 -3.71 6.07
C CYS A 123 -1.74 -2.66 7.17
N GLU A 124 -0.52 -2.38 7.63
CA GLU A 124 -0.27 -1.34 8.64
C GLU A 124 -0.62 0.05 8.12
N THR A 125 -0.23 0.37 6.88
CA THR A 125 -0.54 1.66 6.25
C THR A 125 -2.05 1.87 6.17
N VAL A 126 -2.79 0.84 5.74
CA VAL A 126 -4.25 0.91 5.59
C VAL A 126 -4.95 0.95 6.94
N ARG A 127 -4.46 0.21 7.95
CA ARG A 127 -4.94 0.33 9.33
C ARG A 127 -4.84 1.78 9.81
N ASP A 128 -3.68 2.42 9.63
CA ASP A 128 -3.43 3.77 10.12
C ASP A 128 -4.22 4.83 9.33
N TYR A 129 -4.48 4.58 8.05
CA TYR A 129 -5.38 5.42 7.24
C TYR A 129 -6.83 5.28 7.68
N LEU A 130 -7.33 4.07 7.91
CA LEU A 130 -8.68 3.83 8.39
C LEU A 130 -8.91 4.40 9.79
N ASP A 131 -7.92 4.29 10.67
CA ASP A 131 -7.92 4.94 11.99
C ASP A 131 -8.11 6.45 11.86
N PHE A 132 -7.33 7.09 10.97
CA PHE A 132 -7.50 8.51 10.66
C PHE A 132 -8.89 8.86 10.11
N LEU A 133 -9.44 8.04 9.21
CA LEU A 133 -10.79 8.26 8.68
C LEU A 133 -11.86 8.12 9.78
N TYR A 134 -11.74 7.12 10.65
CA TYR A 134 -12.72 6.88 11.71
C TYR A 134 -12.70 8.01 12.74
N GLU A 135 -11.52 8.49 13.13
CA GLU A 135 -11.37 9.66 14.02
C GLU A 135 -12.04 10.92 13.43
N ARG A 136 -11.96 11.10 12.10
CA ARG A 136 -12.44 12.31 11.40
C ARG A 136 -13.90 12.27 11.01
N LEU A 137 -14.40 11.12 10.55
CA LEU A 137 -15.72 10.97 9.91
C LEU A 137 -16.68 10.11 10.70
N GLY A 138 -16.15 9.26 11.58
CA GLY A 138 -16.94 8.38 12.43
C GLY A 138 -17.93 9.16 13.29
N ASP A 139 -18.94 8.43 13.75
CA ASP A 139 -19.95 8.97 14.65
C ASP A 139 -19.30 9.42 15.96
N GLU A 140 -19.70 10.59 16.48
CA GLU A 140 -19.01 11.27 17.59
C GLU A 140 -18.95 10.41 18.85
N VAL A 141 -20.00 9.62 19.10
CA VAL A 141 -20.12 8.76 20.28
C VAL A 141 -19.29 7.48 20.12
N THR A 142 -19.21 6.93 18.92
CA THR A 142 -18.64 5.58 18.70
C THR A 142 -17.27 5.56 18.02
N ARG A 143 -16.80 6.67 17.46
CA ARG A 143 -15.58 6.72 16.62
C ARG A 143 -14.33 6.22 17.33
N GLU A 144 -14.15 6.55 18.61
CA GLU A 144 -12.94 6.18 19.36
C GLU A 144 -12.89 4.68 19.61
N ASP A 145 -14.01 4.09 20.02
CA ASP A 145 -14.13 2.65 20.24
C ASP A 145 -14.04 1.88 18.91
N ALA A 146 -14.63 2.40 17.84
CA ALA A 146 -14.52 1.83 16.49
C ALA A 146 -13.07 1.84 15.99
N ALA A 147 -12.33 2.92 16.19
CA ALA A 147 -10.93 3.04 15.82
C ALA A 147 -10.03 2.09 16.64
N ARG A 148 -10.29 1.96 17.95
CA ARG A 148 -9.59 1.01 18.83
C ARG A 148 -9.84 -0.45 18.43
N ASP A 149 -11.10 -0.78 18.15
CA ASP A 149 -11.50 -2.12 17.71
C ASP A 149 -10.90 -2.46 16.32
N LEU A 150 -10.90 -1.51 15.39
CA LEU A 150 -10.24 -1.62 14.09
C LEU A 150 -8.76 -1.97 14.26
N LYS A 151 -8.01 -1.21 15.06
CA LYS A 151 -6.59 -1.47 15.34
C LYS A 151 -6.39 -2.87 15.90
N LYS A 152 -7.23 -3.29 16.85
CA LYS A 152 -7.19 -4.64 17.44
C LYS A 152 -7.43 -5.73 16.40
N ARG A 153 -8.44 -5.58 15.54
CA ARG A 153 -8.76 -6.54 14.46
C ARG A 153 -7.63 -6.66 13.45
N PHE A 154 -7.10 -5.54 12.96
CA PHE A 154 -5.95 -5.54 12.04
C PHE A 154 -4.72 -6.20 12.66
N ASN A 155 -4.34 -5.79 13.88
CA ASN A 155 -3.17 -6.34 14.56
C ASN A 155 -3.30 -7.85 14.79
N ARG A 156 -4.49 -8.33 15.16
CA ARG A 156 -4.77 -9.76 15.30
C ARG A 156 -4.61 -10.49 13.96
N LYS A 157 -5.18 -9.96 12.88
CA LYS A 157 -5.13 -10.58 11.54
C LYS A 157 -3.72 -10.57 10.93
N ILE A 158 -2.96 -9.48 11.11
CA ILE A 158 -1.54 -9.42 10.74
C ILE A 158 -0.76 -10.50 11.50
N LYS A 159 -0.93 -10.57 12.83
CA LYS A 159 -0.25 -11.58 13.67
C LYS A 159 -0.60 -13.01 13.24
N SER A 160 -1.86 -13.31 12.94
CA SER A 160 -2.28 -14.65 12.51
C SER A 160 -1.76 -15.01 11.12
N ALA A 161 -1.52 -14.03 10.25
CA ALA A 161 -1.13 -14.27 8.88
C ALA A 161 0.41 -14.30 8.69
N ARG A 162 1.18 -13.68 9.59
CA ARG A 162 2.66 -13.74 9.63
C ARG A 162 3.26 -15.15 9.42
N PRO A 163 2.78 -16.25 10.05
CA PRO A 163 3.32 -17.59 9.83
C PRO A 163 3.15 -18.09 8.39
N ALA A 164 2.01 -17.80 7.76
CA ALA A 164 1.74 -18.16 6.37
C ALA A 164 2.66 -17.37 5.43
N TRP A 165 2.86 -16.07 5.69
CA TRP A 165 3.69 -15.21 4.85
C TRP A 165 5.19 -15.53 4.95
N LYS A 166 5.64 -16.02 6.11
CA LYS A 166 7.03 -16.47 6.31
C LYS A 166 7.41 -17.68 5.47
N ARG A 167 6.44 -18.54 5.09
CA ARG A 167 6.70 -19.69 4.20
C ARG A 167 6.97 -19.26 2.76
N THR A 168 6.43 -18.12 2.34
CA THR A 168 6.73 -17.46 1.06
C THR A 168 7.99 -16.59 1.17
N ARG A 169 9.04 -17.12 1.81
CA ARG A 169 10.34 -16.44 1.83
C ARG A 169 10.93 -16.56 0.43
N ASN A 170 11.24 -15.41 -0.18
CA ASN A 170 12.10 -15.35 -1.36
C ASN A 170 13.48 -15.82 -0.90
N ASP A 171 13.71 -17.13 -0.90
CA ASP A 171 15.00 -17.75 -0.57
C ASP A 171 16.04 -17.50 -1.69
N GLU A 172 15.63 -16.90 -2.80
CA GLU A 172 16.53 -16.29 -3.77
C GLU A 172 17.12 -14.99 -3.22
N ILE A 173 18.15 -15.12 -2.37
CA ILE A 173 19.12 -14.05 -2.22
C ILE A 173 19.72 -13.81 -3.61
N LYS A 174 19.25 -12.79 -4.33
CA LYS A 174 19.88 -12.27 -5.56
C LYS A 174 21.18 -11.55 -5.20
N GLY A 175 22.12 -12.27 -4.62
CA GLY A 175 23.51 -11.85 -4.53
C GLY A 175 24.20 -12.21 -5.82
N LEU A 176 25.09 -11.33 -6.29
CA LEU A 176 26.00 -11.68 -7.38
C LEU A 176 26.76 -12.95 -6.98
N THR A 177 26.80 -13.96 -7.85
CA THR A 177 27.69 -15.11 -7.69
C THR A 177 29.13 -14.64 -7.68
N LYS A 178 30.05 -15.49 -7.22
CA LYS A 178 31.46 -15.16 -7.21
C LYS A 178 31.97 -14.80 -8.61
N GLU A 179 31.54 -15.53 -9.65
CA GLU A 179 31.94 -15.23 -11.04
C GLU A 179 31.36 -13.89 -11.52
N GLN A 180 30.12 -13.55 -11.15
CA GLN A 180 29.52 -12.27 -11.50
C GLN A 180 30.21 -11.09 -10.81
N ARG A 181 30.68 -11.27 -9.58
CA ARG A 181 31.48 -10.27 -8.86
C ARG A 181 32.86 -10.09 -9.49
N GLU A 182 33.52 -11.18 -9.84
CA GLU A 182 34.85 -11.15 -10.49
C GLU A 182 34.75 -10.50 -11.88
N SER A 183 33.71 -10.83 -12.65
CA SER A 183 33.45 -10.19 -13.96
C SER A 183 33.20 -8.68 -13.82
N LEU A 184 32.44 -8.24 -12.81
CA LEU A 184 32.23 -6.81 -12.55
C LEU A 184 33.52 -6.09 -12.14
N LEU A 185 34.37 -6.75 -11.34
CA LEU A 185 35.67 -6.20 -10.95
C LEU A 185 36.63 -6.10 -12.14
N GLU A 186 36.58 -7.05 -13.07
CA GLU A 186 37.37 -7.01 -14.29
C GLU A 186 36.92 -5.87 -15.22
N VAL A 187 35.61 -5.70 -15.44
CA VAL A 187 35.06 -4.57 -16.21
C VAL A 187 35.44 -3.23 -15.56
N ALA A 188 35.33 -3.11 -14.23
CA ALA A 188 35.73 -1.90 -13.51
C ALA A 188 37.24 -1.60 -13.58
N ARG A 189 38.08 -2.63 -13.74
CA ARG A 189 39.55 -2.49 -13.93
C ARG A 189 39.95 -2.13 -15.35
N VAL A 190 39.12 -2.45 -16.35
CA VAL A 190 39.38 -2.16 -17.78
C VAL A 190 38.86 -0.76 -18.18
N LEU A 191 37.80 -0.27 -17.53
CA LEU A 191 37.21 1.05 -17.79
C LEU A 191 38.10 2.30 -17.59
N PRO A 192 39.17 2.31 -16.75
CA PRO A 192 40.05 3.48 -16.66
C PRO A 192 40.83 3.78 -17.95
N ARG A 193 40.85 2.88 -18.94
CA ARG A 193 41.60 3.05 -20.19
C ARG A 193 40.80 3.66 -21.35
N TYR A 194 39.49 3.86 -21.20
CA TYR A 194 38.64 4.37 -22.30
C TYR A 194 37.93 5.71 -21.99
N CYS A 195 38.14 6.30 -20.81
CA CYS A 195 37.63 7.63 -20.47
C CYS A 195 38.73 8.70 -20.53
N GLY A 196 39.46 8.77 -21.64
CA GLY A 196 40.56 9.70 -21.82
C GLY A 196 40.83 10.03 -23.28
N HIS A 197 39.86 10.62 -23.97
CA HIS A 197 40.07 11.52 -25.11
C HIS A 197 38.84 12.42 -25.27
N PHE A 198 38.91 13.60 -24.65
CA PHE A 198 38.33 14.83 -25.18
C PHE A 198 39.49 15.73 -25.60
#